data_AF-A0A941ATG1-F1
#
_entry.id   AF-A0A941ATG1-F1
#
_cell.length_a   1.000
_cell.length_b   1.000
_cell.length_c   1.000
_cell.angle_alpha   90.00
_cell.angle_beta   90.00
_cell.angle_gamma   90.00
#
_symmetry.space_group_name_H-M   'P 1'
#
loop_
_entity.id
_entity.type
_entity.pdbx_description
1 polymer ?
#
loop_
_entity_poly.entity_id
_entity_poly.type
_entity_poly.pdbx_seq_one_letter_code
_entity_poly.pdbx_strand_id
1 'polypeptide(L)'
;MKQETVHALITAKTILDEARQLISLANQHTCSAGLIFLQDALEIVFLSCLKEIDADQDKSLESLSFDQLIGELGLRGIKVPKSGSLKALNKQRIIVKHYGQLTDPVSTATYLSVANDAISSTLRQVIGKDITDVFLSDLLPANHQLQPHLQLAASLIANKDYFGALVETRKAYFLEIESEYCVYQWKDISNTTPNFWMQLLIGGWKAPFNTRNKEWISANVKEPVEYVQIDAERLRIEAIEWGVSTSDLHNISQLTPQAVQLENNGLWHTKIDHGYRENIATALNARYCLDRMIYVAFKKHQHQAARLWKQRDLPSPPKPIYLTHPVFERPDQNSQVIHVIQEGFTYSVNNQVTGFDPAETFLNITVHPPRPDDTPPGEGPWPFHGFVIDHGP
;
A
#
# COMPACT_ATOMS: atom_id res chain seq x y z
N MET A 1 3.27 14.72 0.16
CA MET A 1 3.27 14.74 1.63
C MET A 1 4.15 13.62 2.11
N LYS A 2 5.13 13.92 2.98
CA LYS A 2 5.99 12.90 3.58
C LYS A 2 5.16 12.02 4.54
N GLN A 3 5.54 10.75 4.66
CA GLN A 3 4.81 9.81 5.51
C GLN A 3 4.72 10.29 6.97
N GLU A 4 5.84 10.79 7.50
CA GLU A 4 5.93 11.31 8.87
C GLU A 4 4.97 12.49 9.09
N THR A 5 4.86 13.38 8.10
CA THR A 5 3.91 14.51 8.12
C THR A 5 2.48 14.00 8.20
N VAL A 6 2.09 12.99 7.42
CA VAL A 6 0.72 12.44 7.47
C VAL A 6 0.41 11.88 8.86
N HIS A 7 1.30 11.05 9.41
CA HIS A 7 1.09 10.45 10.73
C HIS A 7 0.99 11.52 11.84
N ALA A 8 1.85 12.55 11.79
CA ALA A 8 1.84 13.64 12.75
C ALA A 8 0.56 14.49 12.63
N LEU A 9 0.11 14.79 11.41
CA LEU A 9 -1.15 15.52 11.19
C LEU A 9 -2.39 14.74 11.62
N ILE A 10 -2.41 13.41 11.46
CA ILE A 10 -3.50 12.56 11.96
C ILE A 10 -3.51 12.54 13.50
N THR A 11 -2.33 12.50 14.10
CA THR A 11 -2.18 12.61 15.56
C THR A 11 -2.72 13.96 16.04
N ALA A 12 -2.31 15.06 15.40
CA ALA A 12 -2.78 16.40 15.72
C ALA A 12 -4.29 16.55 15.53
N LYS A 13 -4.86 15.96 14.48
CA LYS A 13 -6.32 15.94 14.21
C LYS A 13 -7.07 15.26 15.35
N THR A 14 -6.60 14.09 15.80
CA THR A 14 -7.19 13.36 16.94
C THR A 14 -7.17 14.21 18.22
N ILE A 15 -6.03 14.82 18.54
CA ILE A 15 -5.89 15.69 19.73
C ILE A 15 -6.78 16.94 19.61
N LEU A 16 -6.86 17.54 18.42
CA LEU A 16 -7.70 18.71 18.15
C LEU A 16 -9.19 18.39 18.33
N ASP A 17 -9.64 17.21 17.88
CA ASP A 17 -11.03 16.79 18.06
C ASP A 17 -11.38 16.57 19.53
N GLU A 18 -10.47 16.00 20.32
CA GLU A 18 -10.63 15.90 21.78
C GLU A 18 -10.67 17.28 22.44
N ALA A 19 -9.78 18.20 22.04
CA ALA A 19 -9.78 19.58 22.52
C ALA A 19 -11.11 20.28 22.25
N ARG A 20 -11.67 20.11 21.05
CA ARG A 20 -12.99 20.66 20.66
C ARG A 20 -14.09 20.15 21.57
N GLN A 21 -14.11 18.84 21.87
CA GLN A 21 -15.12 18.25 22.76
C GLN A 21 -15.01 18.86 24.17
N LEU A 22 -13.82 18.89 24.75
CA LEU A 22 -13.59 19.42 26.10
C LEU A 22 -13.97 20.90 26.23
N ILE A 23 -13.65 21.72 25.23
CA ILE A 23 -13.97 23.14 25.19
C ILE A 23 -15.49 23.35 25.01
N SER A 24 -16.16 22.51 24.22
CA SER A 24 -17.60 22.63 23.96
C SER A 24 -18.48 22.47 25.21
N LEU A 25 -17.98 21.79 26.24
CA LEU A 25 -18.66 21.61 27.53
C LEU A 25 -18.75 22.92 28.34
N ALA A 26 -18.02 23.97 27.96
CA ALA A 26 -18.07 25.31 28.54
C ALA A 26 -17.85 25.38 30.07
N ASN A 27 -17.21 24.38 30.66
CA ASN A 27 -16.80 24.36 32.07
C ASN A 27 -15.33 24.77 32.19
N GLN A 28 -14.98 25.56 33.21
CA GLN A 28 -13.61 26.05 33.44
C GLN A 28 -12.56 24.93 33.51
N HIS A 29 -12.86 23.78 34.14
CA HIS A 29 -11.92 22.66 34.24
C HIS A 29 -11.73 21.95 32.90
N THR A 30 -12.81 21.65 32.19
CA THR A 30 -12.72 20.98 30.87
C THR A 30 -12.12 21.90 29.83
N CYS A 31 -12.45 23.20 29.83
CA CYS A 31 -11.80 24.20 29.00
C CYS A 31 -10.30 24.33 29.32
N SER A 32 -9.90 24.22 30.58
CA SER A 32 -8.48 24.23 30.97
C SER A 32 -7.73 23.03 30.39
N ALA A 33 -8.31 21.83 30.47
CA ALA A 33 -7.75 20.63 29.83
C ALA A 33 -7.73 20.75 28.30
N GLY A 34 -8.84 21.21 27.71
CA GLY A 34 -8.97 21.42 26.27
C GLY A 34 -7.97 22.44 25.72
N LEU A 35 -7.61 23.48 26.50
CA LEU A 35 -6.59 24.46 26.13
C LEU A 35 -5.20 23.81 26.02
N ILE A 36 -4.87 22.84 26.88
CA ILE A 36 -3.61 22.10 26.81
C ILE A 36 -3.57 21.28 25.52
N PHE A 37 -4.62 20.48 25.26
CA PHE A 37 -4.71 19.67 24.04
C PHE A 37 -4.71 20.52 22.77
N LEU A 38 -5.39 21.68 22.79
CA LEU A 38 -5.40 22.60 21.65
C LEU A 38 -3.99 23.10 21.31
N GLN A 39 -3.19 23.43 22.32
CA GLN A 39 -1.81 23.87 22.10
C GLN A 39 -0.95 22.70 21.58
N ASP A 40 -1.08 21.50 22.15
CA ASP A 40 -0.29 20.34 21.72
C ASP A 40 -0.60 19.99 20.25
N ALA A 41 -1.87 20.05 19.84
CA ALA A 41 -2.28 19.87 18.45
C ALA A 41 -1.66 20.93 17.52
N LEU A 42 -1.70 22.22 17.89
CA LEU A 42 -1.08 23.31 17.13
C LEU A 42 0.43 23.11 16.95
N GLU A 43 1.11 22.72 18.03
CA GLU A 43 2.55 22.52 18.05
C GLU A 43 2.95 21.38 17.11
N ILE A 44 2.21 20.26 17.14
CA ILE A 44 2.40 19.15 16.20
C ILE A 44 2.13 19.59 14.75
N VAL A 45 1.08 20.36 14.48
CA VAL A 45 0.78 20.87 13.12
C VAL A 45 1.93 21.73 12.60
N PHE A 46 2.40 22.70 13.39
CA PHE A 46 3.48 23.60 12.97
C PHE A 46 4.80 22.88 12.78
N LEU A 47 5.14 21.97 13.68
CA LEU A 47 6.31 21.11 13.53
C LEU A 47 6.24 20.25 12.27
N SER A 48 5.08 19.65 11.99
CA SER A 48 4.84 18.83 10.80
C SER A 48 4.97 19.63 9.52
N CYS A 49 4.46 20.87 9.51
CA CYS A 49 4.60 21.79 8.38
C CYS A 49 6.06 22.14 8.10
N LEU A 50 6.85 22.38 9.16
CA LEU A 50 8.28 22.64 9.04
C LEU A 50 9.07 21.42 8.53
N LYS A 51 8.77 20.22 9.03
CA LYS A 51 9.37 18.97 8.51
C LYS A 51 8.98 18.70 7.06
N GLU A 52 7.75 18.99 6.66
CA GLU A 52 7.30 18.78 5.28
C GLU A 52 8.13 19.61 4.29
N ILE A 53 8.53 20.83 4.66
CA ILE A 53 9.38 21.73 3.86
C ILE A 53 10.89 21.59 4.15
N ASP A 54 11.30 20.45 4.74
CA ASP A 54 12.71 20.10 5.02
C ASP A 54 13.43 21.07 5.96
N ALA A 55 12.71 21.71 6.89
CA ALA A 55 13.32 22.64 7.83
C ALA A 55 14.24 21.99 8.87
N ASP A 56 14.09 20.69 9.07
CA ASP A 56 14.88 19.87 9.96
C ASP A 56 16.28 19.55 9.42
N GLN A 57 16.53 19.77 8.13
CA GLN A 57 17.87 19.65 7.55
C GLN A 57 18.81 20.78 8.01
N ASP A 58 18.25 21.97 8.23
CA ASP A 58 19.02 23.16 8.61
C ASP A 58 19.17 23.29 10.13
N LYS A 59 18.22 22.75 10.90
CA LYS A 59 18.09 23.03 12.33
C LYS A 59 17.30 21.95 13.07
N SER A 60 17.73 21.63 14.29
CA SER A 60 16.95 20.75 15.17
C SER A 60 15.65 21.43 15.63
N LEU A 61 14.54 21.05 14.98
CA LEU A 61 13.21 21.61 15.25
C LEU A 61 12.63 21.20 16.61
N GLU A 62 13.04 20.05 17.13
CA GLU A 62 12.52 19.44 18.37
C GLU A 62 12.88 20.23 19.63
N SER A 63 13.93 21.06 19.53
CA SER A 63 14.37 21.94 20.62
C SER A 63 13.66 23.30 20.64
N LEU A 64 12.85 23.59 19.62
CA LEU A 64 12.22 24.90 19.47
C LEU A 64 10.98 25.03 20.35
N SER A 65 10.83 26.19 21.00
CA SER A 65 9.59 26.56 21.67
C SER A 65 8.49 26.91 20.66
N PHE A 66 7.23 26.88 21.10
CA PHE A 66 6.08 27.26 20.29
C PHE A 66 6.26 28.61 19.54
N ASP A 67 6.76 29.63 20.23
CA ASP A 67 7.00 30.95 19.64
C ASP A 67 8.11 30.90 18.56
N GLN A 68 9.12 30.05 18.76
CA GLN A 68 10.18 29.83 17.79
C GLN A 68 9.68 29.05 16.57
N LEU A 69 8.75 28.09 16.73
CA LEU A 69 8.11 27.41 15.60
C LEU A 69 7.33 28.38 14.71
N ILE A 70 6.56 29.31 15.31
CA ILE A 70 5.87 30.38 14.56
C ILE A 70 6.89 31.27 13.83
N GLY A 71 7.99 31.62 14.49
CA GLY A 71 9.06 32.40 13.88
C GLY A 71 9.71 31.70 12.67
N GLU A 72 9.99 30.41 12.81
CA GLU A 72 10.59 29.58 11.76
C GLU A 72 9.67 29.43 10.54
N LEU A 73 8.36 29.23 10.77
CA LEU A 73 7.37 29.26 9.68
C LEU A 73 7.40 30.60 8.93
N GLY A 74 7.50 31.71 9.66
CA GLY A 74 7.61 33.05 9.09
C GLY A 74 8.88 33.26 8.26
N LEU A 75 10.04 32.76 8.72
CA LEU A 75 11.31 32.80 7.96
C LEU A 75 11.22 32.05 6.63
N ARG A 76 10.38 31.02 6.57
CA ARG A 76 10.12 30.20 5.37
C ARG A 76 8.94 30.72 4.54
N GLY A 77 8.48 31.94 4.81
CA GLY A 77 7.43 32.61 4.05
C GLY A 77 6.01 32.14 4.35
N ILE A 78 5.82 31.30 5.38
CA ILE A 78 4.51 30.77 5.76
C ILE A 78 3.87 31.70 6.79
N LYS A 79 2.73 32.28 6.43
CA LYS A 79 2.00 33.22 7.29
C LYS A 79 1.11 32.48 8.27
N VAL A 80 1.37 32.68 9.57
CA VAL A 80 0.50 32.22 10.66
C VAL A 80 -0.43 33.37 11.08
N PRO A 81 -1.75 33.31 10.79
CA PRO A 81 -2.67 34.38 11.13
C PRO A 81 -2.82 34.51 12.65
N LYS A 82 -3.07 35.74 13.12
CA LYS A 82 -3.34 36.04 14.54
C LYS A 82 -2.29 35.44 15.51
N SER A 83 -1.02 35.42 15.11
CA SER A 83 0.08 34.84 15.91
C SER A 83 0.18 35.41 17.33
N GLY A 84 -0.17 36.69 17.55
CA GLY A 84 -0.25 37.28 18.89
C GLY A 84 -1.27 36.59 19.80
N SER A 85 -2.44 36.22 19.27
CA SER A 85 -3.46 35.47 20.01
C SER A 85 -3.01 34.03 20.31
N LEU A 86 -2.24 33.40 19.42
CA LEU A 86 -1.65 32.08 19.66
C LEU A 86 -0.55 32.13 20.74
N LYS A 87 0.23 33.21 20.80
CA LYS A 87 1.19 33.43 21.90
C LYS A 87 0.49 33.64 23.23
N ALA A 88 -0.62 34.38 23.23
CA ALA A 88 -1.47 34.53 24.42
C ALA A 88 -2.09 33.18 24.86
N LEU A 89 -2.53 32.35 23.92
CA LEU A 89 -2.98 30.97 24.16
C LEU A 89 -1.88 30.17 24.86
N ASN A 90 -0.66 30.16 24.32
CA ASN A 90 0.48 29.44 24.91
C ASN A 90 0.79 29.92 26.34
N LYS A 91 0.77 31.24 26.57
CA LYS A 91 0.94 31.81 27.92
C LYS A 91 -0.16 31.33 28.88
N GLN A 92 -1.42 31.33 28.45
CA GLN A 92 -2.54 30.86 29.27
C GLN A 92 -2.42 29.36 29.55
N ARG A 93 -1.98 28.55 28.58
CA ARG A 93 -1.71 27.12 28.74
C ARG A 93 -0.62 26.85 29.78
N ILE A 94 0.46 27.65 29.80
CA ILE A 94 1.51 27.56 30.83
C ILE A 94 0.93 27.87 32.22
N ILE A 95 0.10 28.90 32.33
CA ILE A 95 -0.58 29.29 33.57
C ILE A 95 -1.46 28.14 34.10
N VAL A 96 -2.30 27.56 33.24
CA VAL A 96 -3.15 26.41 33.58
C VAL A 96 -2.29 25.22 34.03
N LYS A 97 -1.32 24.81 33.21
CA LYS A 97 -0.54 23.57 33.40
C LYS A 97 0.36 23.60 34.63
N HIS A 98 1.02 24.73 34.89
CA HIS A 98 2.04 24.81 35.95
C HIS A 98 1.52 25.43 37.25
N TYR A 99 0.45 26.23 37.18
CA TYR A 99 -0.07 26.95 38.34
C TYR A 99 -1.50 26.54 38.71
N GLY A 100 -2.14 25.65 37.94
CA GLY A 100 -3.50 25.15 38.21
C GLY A 100 -4.58 26.23 38.11
N GLN A 101 -4.28 27.39 37.52
CA GLN A 101 -5.22 28.49 37.38
C GLN A 101 -6.16 28.22 36.22
N LEU A 102 -7.46 28.16 36.50
CA LEU A 102 -8.47 27.82 35.51
C LEU A 102 -8.63 28.92 34.46
N THR A 103 -8.96 28.51 33.25
CA THR A 103 -9.24 29.42 32.14
C THR A 103 -10.73 29.76 32.05
N ASP A 104 -11.01 30.96 31.54
CA ASP A 104 -12.36 31.39 31.19
C ASP A 104 -12.84 30.65 29.91
N PRO A 105 -14.06 30.08 29.90
CA PRO A 105 -14.60 29.36 28.74
C PRO A 105 -14.70 30.21 27.48
N VAL A 106 -15.09 31.48 27.59
CA VAL A 106 -15.28 32.38 26.43
C VAL A 106 -13.94 32.67 25.76
N SER A 107 -12.92 32.96 26.57
CA SER A 107 -11.55 33.16 26.10
C SER A 107 -11.01 31.91 25.42
N THR A 108 -11.31 30.73 25.97
CA THR A 108 -10.86 29.44 25.44
C THR A 108 -11.54 29.09 24.11
N ALA A 109 -12.84 29.34 23.98
CA ALA A 109 -13.57 29.19 22.72
C ALA A 109 -13.02 30.14 21.63
N THR A 110 -12.62 31.36 22.02
CA THR A 110 -11.96 32.30 21.11
C THR A 110 -10.60 31.76 20.64
N TYR A 111 -9.80 31.22 21.54
CA TYR A 111 -8.53 30.56 21.18
C TYR A 111 -8.73 29.38 20.23
N LEU A 112 -9.77 28.56 20.44
CA LEU A 112 -10.11 27.46 19.54
C LEU A 112 -10.43 27.97 18.12
N SER A 113 -11.24 29.02 17.99
CA SER A 113 -11.53 29.63 16.69
C SER A 113 -10.25 30.13 16.00
N VAL A 114 -9.40 30.85 16.73
CA VAL A 114 -8.12 31.36 16.21
C VAL A 114 -7.19 30.22 15.79
N ALA A 115 -7.11 29.16 16.58
CA ALA A 115 -6.30 27.99 16.29
C ALA A 115 -6.77 27.27 15.01
N ASN A 116 -8.08 27.08 14.84
CA ASN A 116 -8.64 26.49 13.62
C ASN A 116 -8.29 27.34 12.38
N ASP A 117 -8.42 28.67 12.45
CA ASP A 117 -8.03 29.58 11.36
C ASP A 117 -6.54 29.42 11.02
N ALA A 118 -5.69 29.36 12.05
CA ALA A 118 -4.25 29.22 11.88
C ALA A 118 -3.84 27.88 11.29
N ILE A 119 -4.40 26.77 11.78
CA ILE A 119 -4.16 25.42 11.25
C ILE A 119 -4.57 25.37 9.77
N SER A 120 -5.78 25.81 9.45
CA SER A 120 -6.32 25.78 8.09
C SER A 120 -5.47 26.63 7.12
N SER A 121 -5.09 27.83 7.54
CA SER A 121 -4.25 28.75 6.75
C SER A 121 -2.84 28.19 6.53
N THR A 122 -2.21 27.64 7.57
CA THR A 122 -0.85 27.11 7.48
C THR A 122 -0.81 25.85 6.62
N LEU A 123 -1.73 24.91 6.81
CA LEU A 123 -1.78 23.68 6.02
C LEU A 123 -2.08 23.95 4.54
N ARG A 124 -2.97 24.87 4.21
CA ARG A 124 -3.21 25.26 2.81
C ARG A 124 -1.97 25.85 2.13
N GLN A 125 -1.13 26.58 2.87
CA GLN A 125 0.13 27.11 2.33
C GLN A 125 1.18 26.02 2.11
N VAL A 126 1.23 24.99 2.95
CA VAL A 126 2.31 23.99 2.93
C VAL A 126 1.93 22.74 2.13
N ILE A 127 0.76 22.18 2.38
CA ILE A 127 0.30 20.92 1.77
C ILE A 127 -0.90 21.10 0.84
N GLY A 128 -1.45 22.32 0.73
CA GLY A 128 -2.59 22.61 -0.16
C GLY A 128 -3.94 22.05 0.31
N LYS A 129 -4.03 21.53 1.54
CA LYS A 129 -5.22 20.87 2.10
C LYS A 129 -5.59 21.41 3.48
N ASP A 130 -6.84 21.19 3.89
CA ASP A 130 -7.27 21.41 5.28
C ASP A 130 -6.91 20.20 6.17
N ILE A 131 -6.84 20.38 7.51
CA ILE A 131 -6.60 19.26 8.43
C ILE A 131 -7.70 18.21 8.37
N THR A 132 -8.92 18.63 8.04
CA THR A 132 -10.07 17.74 7.87
C THR A 132 -9.91 16.82 6.66
N ASP A 133 -9.18 17.27 5.63
CA ASP A 133 -8.91 16.56 4.38
C ASP A 133 -7.64 15.71 4.41
N VAL A 134 -6.91 15.70 5.54
CA VAL A 134 -5.77 14.81 5.74
C VAL A 134 -6.28 13.45 6.18
N PHE A 135 -5.96 12.43 5.40
CA PHE A 135 -6.35 11.04 5.64
C PHE A 135 -5.13 10.13 5.55
N LEU A 136 -5.17 8.96 6.19
CA LEU A 136 -4.14 7.94 5.99
C LEU A 136 -3.99 7.57 4.50
N SER A 137 -5.03 7.77 3.69
CA SER A 137 -5.02 7.41 2.27
C SER A 137 -4.06 8.30 1.47
N ASP A 138 -3.65 9.44 2.03
CA ASP A 138 -2.60 10.28 1.47
C ASP A 138 -1.21 9.62 1.50
N LEU A 139 -1.06 8.49 2.21
CA LEU A 139 0.13 7.64 2.18
C LEU A 139 0.16 6.68 0.98
N LEU A 140 -0.97 6.48 0.30
CA LEU A 140 -1.03 5.59 -0.86
C LEU A 140 -0.48 6.30 -2.10
N PRO A 141 0.20 5.58 -3.02
CA PRO A 141 0.69 6.14 -4.27
C PRO A 141 -0.40 6.89 -5.04
N ALA A 142 -0.06 8.03 -5.65
CA ALA A 142 -0.99 8.79 -6.49
C ALA A 142 -1.53 7.91 -7.64
N ASN A 143 -2.83 7.97 -7.90
CA ASN A 143 -3.56 7.17 -8.89
C ASN A 143 -3.73 5.68 -8.54
N HIS A 144 -3.57 5.31 -7.27
CA HIS A 144 -3.92 3.96 -6.85
C HIS A 144 -5.42 3.71 -7.03
N GLN A 145 -5.79 2.54 -7.56
CA GLN A 145 -7.19 2.16 -7.86
C GLN A 145 -8.12 2.23 -6.62
N LEU A 146 -7.56 2.22 -5.42
CA LEU A 146 -8.29 2.36 -4.17
C LEU A 146 -8.67 3.79 -3.81
N GLN A 147 -7.92 4.80 -4.27
CA GLN A 147 -8.08 6.18 -3.82
C GLN A 147 -9.51 6.71 -4.04
N PRO A 148 -10.16 6.51 -5.19
CA PRO A 148 -11.53 6.99 -5.40
C PRO A 148 -12.52 6.41 -4.37
N HIS A 149 -12.39 5.12 -4.05
CA HIS A 149 -13.26 4.43 -3.08
C HIS A 149 -13.02 4.92 -1.65
N LEU A 150 -11.76 5.08 -1.24
CA LEU A 150 -11.40 5.55 0.10
C LEU A 150 -11.81 7.02 0.32
N GLN A 151 -11.63 7.88 -0.68
CA GLN A 151 -12.07 9.28 -0.64
C GLN A 151 -13.60 9.39 -0.60
N LEU A 152 -14.29 8.59 -1.43
CA LEU A 152 -15.75 8.55 -1.42
C LEU A 152 -16.27 8.05 -0.07
N ALA A 153 -15.69 7.01 0.51
CA ALA A 153 -16.03 6.53 1.85
C ALA A 153 -15.87 7.62 2.92
N ALA A 154 -14.76 8.37 2.90
CA ALA A 154 -14.54 9.50 3.81
C ALA A 154 -15.61 10.59 3.65
N SER A 155 -15.98 10.93 2.41
CA SER A 155 -17.04 11.92 2.14
C SER A 155 -18.42 11.44 2.61
N LEU A 156 -18.73 10.15 2.47
CA LEU A 156 -19.97 9.54 2.92
C LEU A 156 -20.06 9.55 4.46
N ILE A 157 -18.96 9.29 5.16
CA ILE A 157 -18.88 9.46 6.63
C ILE A 157 -19.18 10.90 7.05
N ALA A 158 -18.61 11.89 6.34
CA ALA A 158 -18.87 13.30 6.62
C ALA A 158 -20.35 13.68 6.41
N ASN A 159 -20.98 13.08 5.40
CA ASN A 159 -22.41 13.23 5.09
C ASN A 159 -23.33 12.35 5.94
N LYS A 160 -22.79 11.61 6.93
CA LYS A 160 -23.51 10.66 7.80
C LYS A 160 -24.15 9.47 7.05
N ASP A 161 -23.75 9.19 5.81
CA ASP A 161 -24.08 7.95 5.11
C ASP A 161 -23.06 6.86 5.45
N TYR A 162 -23.21 6.29 6.65
CA TYR A 162 -22.28 5.28 7.16
C TYR A 162 -22.36 3.97 6.37
N PHE A 163 -23.54 3.60 5.87
CA PHE A 163 -23.68 2.38 5.09
C PHE A 163 -22.99 2.50 3.74
N GLY A 164 -23.19 3.62 3.03
CA GLY A 164 -22.47 3.90 1.79
C GLY A 164 -20.96 3.86 2.00
N ALA A 165 -20.47 4.44 3.11
CA ALA A 165 -19.05 4.40 3.44
C ALA A 165 -18.50 2.98 3.64
N LEU A 166 -19.27 2.09 4.29
CA LEU A 166 -18.89 0.69 4.48
C LEU A 166 -18.86 -0.08 3.16
N VAL A 167 -19.80 0.19 2.25
CA VAL A 167 -19.80 -0.37 0.88
C VAL A 167 -18.56 0.07 0.11
N GLU A 168 -18.23 1.36 0.11
CA GLU A 168 -17.04 1.86 -0.60
C GLU A 168 -15.74 1.34 0.03
N THR A 169 -15.69 1.21 1.36
CA THR A 169 -14.56 0.57 2.06
C THR A 169 -14.42 -0.89 1.64
N ARG A 170 -15.53 -1.63 1.50
CA ARG A 170 -15.49 -3.00 0.97
C ARG A 170 -14.92 -3.06 -0.44
N LYS A 171 -15.36 -2.17 -1.34
CA LYS A 171 -14.85 -2.13 -2.72
C LYS A 171 -13.32 -1.98 -2.74
N ALA A 172 -12.79 -1.10 -1.87
CA ALA A 172 -11.36 -0.98 -1.68
C ALA A 172 -10.72 -2.29 -1.15
N TYR A 173 -11.34 -2.94 -0.15
CA TYR A 173 -10.89 -4.23 0.36
C TYR A 173 -10.86 -5.32 -0.73
N PHE A 174 -11.88 -5.36 -1.58
CA PHE A 174 -11.95 -6.30 -2.70
C PHE A 174 -10.81 -6.07 -3.68
N LEU A 175 -10.64 -4.84 -4.16
CA LEU A 175 -9.59 -4.51 -5.13
C LEU A 175 -8.20 -4.82 -4.59
N GLU A 176 -7.96 -4.51 -3.33
CA GLU A 176 -6.64 -4.68 -2.72
C GLU A 176 -6.32 -6.13 -2.35
N ILE A 177 -7.32 -6.89 -1.88
CA ILE A 177 -7.06 -8.22 -1.29
C ILE A 177 -7.79 -9.31 -2.06
N GLU A 178 -9.11 -9.23 -2.15
CA GLU A 178 -9.94 -10.37 -2.58
C GLU A 178 -9.92 -10.60 -4.10
N SER A 179 -9.55 -9.59 -4.88
CA SER A 179 -9.39 -9.69 -6.34
C SER A 179 -8.39 -10.79 -6.72
N GLU A 180 -7.34 -10.98 -5.92
CA GLU A 180 -6.33 -12.03 -6.10
C GLU A 180 -6.87 -13.45 -5.77
N TYR A 181 -8.00 -13.52 -5.05
CA TYR A 181 -8.73 -14.74 -4.68
C TYR A 181 -10.02 -14.96 -5.51
N CYS A 182 -10.33 -14.07 -6.46
CA CYS A 182 -11.52 -14.17 -7.30
C CYS A 182 -11.31 -15.18 -8.45
N VAL A 183 -12.08 -16.27 -8.46
CA VAL A 183 -11.96 -17.34 -9.46
C VAL A 183 -12.83 -17.13 -10.71
N TYR A 184 -13.46 -15.97 -10.88
CA TYR A 184 -14.37 -15.68 -12.01
C TYR A 184 -13.76 -15.97 -13.38
N GLN A 185 -12.48 -15.65 -13.57
CA GLN A 185 -11.78 -15.85 -14.84
C GLN A 185 -11.54 -17.33 -15.18
N TRP A 186 -11.73 -18.25 -14.23
CA TRP A 186 -11.62 -19.69 -14.43
C TRP A 186 -12.92 -20.35 -14.88
N LYS A 187 -14.02 -19.59 -14.98
CA LYS A 187 -15.35 -20.13 -15.35
C LYS A 187 -15.39 -20.76 -16.74
N ASP A 188 -14.55 -20.28 -17.66
CA ASP A 188 -14.54 -20.70 -19.08
C ASP A 188 -13.32 -21.57 -19.44
N ILE A 189 -12.38 -21.77 -18.51
CA ILE A 189 -11.15 -22.53 -18.75
C ILE A 189 -11.45 -24.02 -18.56
N SER A 190 -11.43 -24.79 -19.66
CA SER A 190 -11.47 -26.26 -19.62
C SER A 190 -10.12 -26.84 -19.16
N ASN A 191 -10.08 -28.12 -18.77
CA ASN A 191 -8.90 -28.88 -18.28
C ASN A 191 -7.66 -28.92 -19.21
N THR A 192 -7.67 -28.15 -20.31
CA THR A 192 -6.52 -27.90 -21.15
C THR A 192 -5.68 -26.83 -20.45
N THR A 193 -4.45 -27.17 -20.05
CA THR A 193 -3.51 -26.25 -19.42
C THR A 193 -3.47 -24.92 -20.19
N PRO A 194 -3.91 -23.80 -19.59
CA PRO A 194 -3.89 -22.52 -20.29
C PRO A 194 -2.45 -22.21 -20.70
N ASN A 195 -2.26 -21.77 -21.95
CA ASN A 195 -0.96 -21.30 -22.45
C ASN A 195 -0.34 -20.30 -21.46
N PHE A 196 0.98 -20.31 -21.29
CA PHE A 196 1.74 -19.47 -20.34
C PHE A 196 1.30 -17.99 -20.34
N TRP A 197 0.99 -17.44 -21.52
CA TRP A 197 0.47 -16.08 -21.68
C TRP A 197 -0.92 -15.84 -21.10
N MET A 198 -1.83 -16.84 -21.14
CA MET A 198 -3.12 -16.76 -20.45
C MET A 198 -2.92 -16.84 -18.93
N GLN A 199 -2.02 -17.69 -18.42
CA GLN A 199 -1.77 -17.81 -16.98
C GLN A 199 -1.30 -16.49 -16.32
N LEU A 200 -0.60 -15.63 -17.06
CA LEU A 200 -0.15 -14.32 -16.56
C LEU A 200 -1.28 -13.27 -16.47
N LEU A 201 -2.40 -13.49 -17.16
CA LEU A 201 -3.55 -12.59 -17.19
C LEU A 201 -4.73 -13.06 -16.31
N ILE A 202 -4.64 -14.28 -15.77
CA ILE A 202 -5.72 -14.90 -15.00
C ILE A 202 -5.56 -14.61 -13.49
N GLY A 203 -6.48 -13.83 -12.93
CA GLY A 203 -6.69 -13.61 -11.49
C GLY A 203 -7.11 -14.88 -10.73
N GLY A 204 -7.29 -14.77 -9.42
CA GLY A 204 -7.63 -15.94 -8.59
C GLY A 204 -6.47 -16.89 -8.29
N TRP A 205 -5.24 -16.50 -8.61
CA TRP A 205 -4.01 -17.27 -8.36
C TRP A 205 -3.70 -17.50 -6.87
N LYS A 206 -4.45 -16.84 -5.96
CA LYS A 206 -4.38 -17.09 -4.52
C LYS A 206 -5.46 -17.99 -3.96
N ALA A 207 -6.56 -18.23 -4.69
CA ALA A 207 -7.64 -19.12 -4.27
C ALA A 207 -7.16 -20.58 -4.11
N PRO A 208 -7.80 -21.44 -3.31
CA PRO A 208 -7.41 -22.86 -3.23
C PRO A 208 -7.36 -23.54 -4.60
N PHE A 209 -6.38 -24.42 -4.85
CA PHE A 209 -6.16 -24.99 -6.19
C PHE A 209 -7.40 -25.72 -6.75
N ASN A 210 -8.13 -26.42 -5.88
CA ASN A 210 -9.34 -27.18 -6.23
C ASN A 210 -10.55 -26.31 -6.62
N THR A 211 -10.54 -25.00 -6.34
CA THR A 211 -11.65 -24.09 -6.73
C THR A 211 -11.42 -23.42 -8.09
N ARG A 212 -10.22 -23.55 -8.66
CA ARG A 212 -9.80 -22.91 -9.92
C ARG A 212 -10.10 -23.75 -11.15
N ASN A 213 -11.33 -24.23 -11.28
CA ASN A 213 -11.75 -24.99 -12.46
C ASN A 213 -13.26 -24.82 -12.72
N LYS A 214 -13.63 -24.94 -13.99
CA LYS A 214 -15.00 -24.77 -14.47
C LYS A 214 -16.00 -25.71 -13.80
N GLU A 215 -15.61 -26.97 -13.60
CA GLU A 215 -16.49 -28.00 -13.01
C GLU A 215 -16.90 -27.63 -11.59
N TRP A 216 -15.92 -27.31 -10.74
CA TRP A 216 -16.15 -26.88 -9.37
C TRP A 216 -16.95 -25.58 -9.30
N ILE A 217 -16.61 -24.58 -10.13
CA ILE A 217 -17.31 -23.30 -10.18
C ILE A 217 -18.78 -23.52 -10.53
N SER A 218 -19.06 -24.30 -11.59
CA SER A 218 -20.43 -24.57 -12.03
C SER A 218 -21.28 -25.30 -10.99
N ALA A 219 -20.66 -26.10 -10.12
CA ALA A 219 -21.35 -26.85 -9.08
C ALA A 219 -21.56 -26.05 -7.77
N ASN A 220 -20.65 -25.12 -7.44
CA ASN A 220 -20.59 -24.51 -6.11
C ASN A 220 -20.89 -23.00 -6.10
N VAL A 221 -20.68 -22.27 -7.21
CA VAL A 221 -20.91 -20.83 -7.28
C VAL A 221 -22.32 -20.56 -7.81
N LYS A 222 -23.18 -20.06 -6.94
CA LYS A 222 -24.59 -19.71 -7.21
C LYS A 222 -24.81 -18.21 -7.27
N GLU A 223 -23.99 -17.43 -6.57
CA GLU A 223 -24.08 -15.98 -6.51
C GLU A 223 -22.78 -15.29 -6.95
N PRO A 224 -22.81 -14.05 -7.47
CA PRO A 224 -21.60 -13.34 -7.90
C PRO A 224 -20.51 -13.21 -6.82
N VAL A 225 -20.90 -12.97 -5.57
CA VAL A 225 -19.95 -12.82 -4.46
C VAL A 225 -19.22 -14.12 -4.12
N GLU A 226 -19.79 -15.27 -4.49
CA GLU A 226 -19.21 -16.61 -4.24
C GLU A 226 -18.07 -16.94 -5.22
N TYR A 227 -17.78 -16.09 -6.21
CA TYR A 227 -16.54 -16.21 -7.00
C TYR A 227 -15.29 -15.89 -6.17
N VAL A 228 -15.43 -15.24 -5.01
CA VAL A 228 -14.30 -14.95 -4.12
C VAL A 228 -14.05 -16.14 -3.21
N GLN A 229 -12.92 -16.82 -3.39
CA GLN A 229 -12.56 -18.04 -2.64
C GLN A 229 -11.29 -17.80 -1.83
N ILE A 230 -11.47 -17.27 -0.62
CA ILE A 230 -10.35 -16.91 0.27
C ILE A 230 -9.78 -18.17 0.93
N ASP A 231 -8.48 -18.38 0.79
CA ASP A 231 -7.72 -19.30 1.62
C ASP A 231 -7.35 -18.59 2.93
N ALA A 232 -8.03 -18.94 4.02
CA ALA A 232 -7.89 -18.27 5.31
C ALA A 232 -6.47 -18.41 5.90
N GLU A 233 -5.82 -19.55 5.72
CA GLU A 233 -4.44 -19.76 6.21
C GLU A 233 -3.45 -18.94 5.40
N ARG A 234 -3.62 -18.91 4.07
CA ARG A 234 -2.79 -18.06 3.21
C ARG A 234 -2.95 -16.59 3.55
N LEU A 235 -4.18 -16.10 3.68
CA LEU A 235 -4.46 -14.71 4.03
C LEU A 235 -3.88 -14.36 5.42
N ARG A 236 -3.92 -15.31 6.36
CA ARG A 236 -3.32 -15.15 7.70
C ARG A 236 -1.80 -14.98 7.62
N ILE A 237 -1.11 -15.80 6.82
CA ILE A 237 0.34 -15.70 6.61
C ILE A 237 0.68 -14.37 5.94
N GLU A 238 -0.06 -13.99 4.88
CA GLU A 238 0.13 -12.72 4.18
C GLU A 238 -0.05 -11.51 5.10
N ALA A 239 -1.06 -11.54 5.98
CA ALA A 239 -1.27 -10.49 6.98
C ALA A 239 -0.06 -10.34 7.92
N ILE A 240 0.51 -11.46 8.38
CA ILE A 240 1.71 -11.47 9.22
C ILE A 240 2.91 -10.90 8.47
N GLU A 241 3.11 -11.29 7.20
CA GLU A 241 4.19 -10.74 6.36
C GLU A 241 4.07 -9.23 6.16
N TRP A 242 2.85 -8.70 6.01
CA TRP A 242 2.60 -7.27 5.90
C TRP A 242 2.73 -6.52 7.24
N GLY A 243 2.80 -7.25 8.37
CA GLY A 243 2.76 -6.66 9.71
C GLY A 243 1.39 -6.09 10.08
N VAL A 244 0.32 -6.73 9.58
CA VAL A 244 -1.08 -6.36 9.79
C VAL A 244 -1.74 -7.37 10.74
N SER A 245 -2.64 -6.89 11.62
CA SER A 245 -3.41 -7.79 12.48
C SER A 245 -4.40 -8.62 11.67
N THR A 246 -4.42 -9.93 11.90
CA THR A 246 -5.40 -10.84 11.28
C THR A 246 -6.83 -10.51 11.74
N SER A 247 -6.99 -10.00 12.97
CA SER A 247 -8.27 -9.51 13.47
C SER A 247 -8.76 -8.28 12.72
N ASP A 248 -7.87 -7.40 12.25
CA ASP A 248 -8.28 -6.22 11.48
C ASP A 248 -8.84 -6.63 10.12
N LEU A 249 -8.21 -7.59 9.43
CA LEU A 249 -8.74 -8.14 8.18
C LEU A 249 -10.09 -8.84 8.37
N HIS A 250 -10.22 -9.61 9.45
CA HIS A 250 -11.48 -10.28 9.79
C HIS A 250 -12.57 -9.26 10.12
N ASN A 251 -12.28 -8.24 10.93
CA ASN A 251 -13.25 -7.22 11.30
C ASN A 251 -13.70 -6.40 10.08
N ILE A 252 -12.79 -6.04 9.17
CA ILE A 252 -13.18 -5.36 7.92
C ILE A 252 -14.15 -6.25 7.13
N SER A 253 -13.86 -7.54 6.96
CA SER A 253 -14.74 -8.43 6.18
C SER A 253 -16.08 -8.70 6.86
N GLN A 254 -16.15 -8.72 8.20
CA GLN A 254 -17.39 -8.92 8.95
C GLN A 254 -18.25 -7.65 9.05
N LEU A 255 -17.64 -6.47 9.14
CA LEU A 255 -18.33 -5.20 9.35
C LEU A 255 -18.65 -4.45 8.05
N THR A 256 -18.23 -4.98 6.91
CA THR A 256 -18.56 -4.42 5.60
C THR A 256 -19.36 -5.43 4.76
N PRO A 257 -20.38 -4.99 4.00
CA PRO A 257 -21.18 -5.90 3.18
C PRO A 257 -20.31 -6.51 2.10
N GLN A 258 -20.63 -7.72 1.61
CA GLN A 258 -19.84 -8.33 0.54
C GLN A 258 -20.00 -7.54 -0.77
N ALA A 259 -18.90 -7.28 -1.47
CA ALA A 259 -18.88 -6.59 -2.75
C ALA A 259 -17.81 -7.19 -3.65
N VAL A 260 -18.14 -7.45 -4.90
CA VAL A 260 -17.24 -8.02 -5.91
C VAL A 260 -17.40 -7.27 -7.23
N GLN A 261 -16.29 -7.11 -7.93
CA GLN A 261 -16.27 -6.66 -9.31
C GLN A 261 -15.69 -7.80 -10.16
N LEU A 262 -16.53 -8.43 -10.98
CA LEU A 262 -16.15 -9.64 -11.72
C LEU A 262 -15.29 -9.31 -12.97
N GLU A 263 -15.55 -8.18 -13.59
CA GLU A 263 -14.85 -7.70 -14.78
C GLU A 263 -14.15 -6.37 -14.47
N ASN A 264 -12.96 -6.14 -15.01
CA ASN A 264 -12.23 -4.88 -14.80
C ASN A 264 -13.12 -3.70 -15.23
N ASN A 265 -13.37 -2.76 -14.32
CA ASN A 265 -14.29 -1.63 -14.52
C ASN A 265 -15.76 -2.02 -14.83
N GLY A 266 -16.15 -3.26 -14.54
CA GLY A 266 -17.52 -3.76 -14.67
C GLY A 266 -18.43 -3.33 -13.53
N LEU A 267 -19.66 -3.87 -13.53
CA LEU A 267 -20.65 -3.62 -12.49
C LEU A 267 -20.21 -4.23 -11.15
N TRP A 268 -20.49 -3.49 -10.08
CA TRP A 268 -20.31 -3.98 -8.71
C TRP A 268 -21.52 -4.82 -8.29
N HIS A 269 -21.26 -6.04 -7.83
CA HIS A 269 -22.26 -6.89 -7.22
C HIS A 269 -22.09 -6.84 -5.71
N THR A 270 -23.16 -6.52 -4.98
CA THR A 270 -23.15 -6.45 -3.52
C THR A 270 -24.17 -7.42 -2.95
N LYS A 271 -23.76 -8.18 -1.92
CA LYS A 271 -24.67 -9.00 -1.11
C LYS A 271 -24.85 -8.35 0.26
N ILE A 272 -26.11 -8.11 0.61
CA ILE A 272 -26.49 -7.45 1.87
C ILE A 272 -27.55 -8.34 2.51
N ASP A 273 -27.22 -8.89 3.67
CA ASP A 273 -28.17 -9.72 4.43
C ASP A 273 -29.26 -8.84 5.06
N HIS A 274 -30.43 -9.44 5.29
CA HIS A 274 -31.56 -8.72 5.89
C HIS A 274 -31.22 -8.29 7.32
N GLY A 275 -31.48 -7.02 7.68
CA GLY A 275 -31.13 -6.47 8.99
C GLY A 275 -29.65 -6.09 9.17
N TYR A 276 -28.80 -6.41 8.19
CA TYR A 276 -27.37 -6.10 8.27
C TYR A 276 -27.14 -4.59 8.31
N ARG A 277 -27.82 -3.84 7.43
CA ARG A 277 -27.69 -2.38 7.31
C ARG A 277 -27.94 -1.65 8.62
N GLU A 278 -29.00 -2.00 9.32
CA GLU A 278 -29.40 -1.36 10.58
C GLU A 278 -28.38 -1.63 11.70
N ASN A 279 -27.75 -2.82 11.69
CA ASN A 279 -26.82 -3.24 12.72
C ASN A 279 -25.40 -2.70 12.53
N ILE A 280 -24.93 -2.59 11.29
CA ILE A 280 -23.53 -2.23 11.02
C ILE A 280 -23.31 -0.75 10.69
N ALA A 281 -24.34 -0.04 10.20
CA ALA A 281 -24.20 1.32 9.66
C ALA A 281 -24.07 2.38 10.76
N THR A 282 -23.07 2.24 11.62
CA THR A 282 -22.75 3.16 12.68
C THR A 282 -21.54 4.01 12.29
N ALA A 283 -21.45 5.22 12.86
CA ALA A 283 -20.30 6.09 12.68
C ALA A 283 -18.99 5.43 13.13
N LEU A 284 -19.05 4.62 14.19
CA LEU A 284 -17.90 3.92 14.75
C LEU A 284 -17.38 2.86 13.77
N ASN A 285 -18.26 2.00 13.24
CA ASN A 285 -17.86 0.96 12.30
C ASN A 285 -17.33 1.55 11.00
N ALA A 286 -18.01 2.56 10.44
CA ALA A 286 -17.58 3.18 9.20
C ALA A 286 -16.17 3.80 9.31
N ARG A 287 -15.90 4.51 10.42
CA ARG A 287 -14.56 5.08 10.69
C ARG A 287 -13.53 3.99 10.93
N TYR A 288 -13.84 3.01 11.78
CA TYR A 288 -12.93 1.90 12.07
C TYR A 288 -12.54 1.14 10.79
N CYS A 289 -13.50 0.72 9.97
CA CYS A 289 -13.23 -0.03 8.75
C CYS A 289 -12.42 0.80 7.75
N LEU A 290 -12.75 2.08 7.57
CA LEU A 290 -12.00 2.97 6.67
C LEU A 290 -10.54 3.10 7.12
N ASP A 291 -10.31 3.45 8.39
CA ASP A 291 -8.96 3.65 8.92
C ASP A 291 -8.13 2.36 8.82
N ARG A 292 -8.74 1.22 9.16
CA ARG A 292 -8.07 -0.09 9.08
C ARG A 292 -7.79 -0.50 7.65
N MET A 293 -8.72 -0.29 6.73
CA MET A 293 -8.50 -0.61 5.33
C MET A 293 -7.35 0.19 4.75
N ILE A 294 -7.27 1.49 5.08
CA ILE A 294 -6.16 2.31 4.63
C ILE A 294 -4.82 1.82 5.22
N TYR A 295 -4.80 1.51 6.51
CA TYR A 295 -3.60 0.98 7.17
C TYR A 295 -3.12 -0.33 6.52
N VAL A 296 -4.05 -1.24 6.25
CA VAL A 296 -3.78 -2.52 5.57
C VAL A 296 -3.19 -2.29 4.19
N ALA A 297 -3.83 -1.46 3.36
CA ALA A 297 -3.33 -1.14 2.01
C ALA A 297 -1.92 -0.54 2.08
N PHE A 298 -1.71 0.42 2.98
CA PHE A 298 -0.40 1.04 3.18
C PHE A 298 0.67 0.01 3.54
N LYS A 299 0.40 -0.89 4.49
CA LYS A 299 1.33 -1.93 4.92
C LYS A 299 1.64 -2.93 3.82
N LYS A 300 0.63 -3.36 3.06
CA LYS A 300 0.82 -4.24 1.91
C LYS A 300 1.73 -3.60 0.85
N HIS A 301 1.51 -2.32 0.52
CA HIS A 301 2.38 -1.59 -0.40
C HIS A 301 3.81 -1.41 0.11
N GLN A 302 3.97 -1.07 1.39
CA GLN A 302 5.30 -0.95 2.01
C GLN A 302 6.07 -2.27 1.89
N HIS A 303 5.41 -3.40 2.18
CA HIS A 303 6.00 -4.72 2.03
C HIS A 303 6.36 -5.03 0.56
N GLN A 304 5.49 -4.68 -0.40
CA GLN A 304 5.78 -4.85 -1.82
C GLN A 304 6.97 -4.01 -2.28
N ALA A 305 7.06 -2.75 -1.86
CA ALA A 305 8.15 -1.84 -2.22
C ALA A 305 9.49 -2.25 -1.59
N ALA A 306 9.45 -2.84 -0.39
CA ALA A 306 10.63 -3.37 0.29
C ALA A 306 11.20 -4.65 -0.36
N ARG A 307 10.48 -5.27 -1.32
CA ARG A 307 11.00 -6.43 -2.06
C ARG A 307 12.17 -5.99 -2.95
N LEU A 308 13.37 -6.26 -2.46
CA LEU A 308 14.59 -6.18 -3.25
C LEU A 308 14.54 -7.30 -4.29
N TRP A 309 14.29 -6.94 -5.54
CA TRP A 309 14.62 -7.82 -6.66
C TRP A 309 16.13 -7.85 -6.80
N LYS A 310 16.73 -9.03 -7.02
CA LYS A 310 18.11 -9.09 -7.49
C LYS A 310 18.18 -8.17 -8.70
N GLN A 311 19.02 -7.13 -8.64
CA GLN A 311 19.37 -6.38 -9.83
C GLN A 311 19.81 -7.44 -10.84
N ARG A 312 19.20 -7.48 -12.02
CA ARG A 312 19.72 -8.31 -13.10
C ARG A 312 21.16 -7.87 -13.25
N ASP A 313 22.08 -8.76 -12.94
CA ASP A 313 23.51 -8.46 -12.98
C ASP A 313 23.79 -7.70 -14.28
N LEU A 314 24.52 -6.59 -14.18
CA LEU A 314 25.08 -5.90 -15.35
C LEU A 314 25.60 -6.98 -16.31
N PRO A 315 25.37 -6.86 -17.63
CA PRO A 315 25.77 -7.89 -18.58
C PRO A 315 27.26 -8.20 -18.35
N SER A 316 27.52 -9.32 -17.67
CA SER A 316 28.87 -9.81 -17.49
C SER A 316 29.39 -10.06 -18.90
N PRO A 317 30.65 -9.67 -19.21
CA PRO A 317 31.20 -9.97 -20.51
C PRO A 317 30.98 -11.46 -20.80
N PRO A 318 30.47 -11.82 -21.99
CA PRO A 318 30.18 -13.21 -22.30
C PRO A 318 31.45 -14.03 -22.06
N LYS A 319 31.37 -15.05 -21.20
CA LYS A 319 32.50 -15.97 -21.02
C LYS A 319 32.83 -16.58 -22.38
N PRO A 320 34.11 -16.67 -22.76
CA PRO A 320 34.49 -17.21 -24.04
C PRO A 320 34.03 -18.66 -24.13
N ILE A 321 33.21 -18.95 -25.13
CA ILE A 321 32.90 -20.31 -25.54
C ILE A 321 33.86 -20.66 -26.66
N TYR A 322 34.70 -21.66 -26.45
CA TYR A 322 35.68 -22.09 -27.44
C TYR A 322 35.05 -23.06 -28.43
N LEU A 323 35.47 -22.97 -29.70
CA LEU A 323 35.11 -23.92 -30.73
C LEU A 323 35.52 -25.34 -30.32
N THR A 324 34.84 -26.35 -30.86
CA THR A 324 35.05 -27.79 -30.64
C THR A 324 34.72 -28.33 -29.24
N HIS A 325 34.23 -27.50 -28.32
CA HIS A 325 33.85 -27.98 -27.00
C HIS A 325 32.54 -28.79 -27.07
N PRO A 326 32.48 -29.95 -26.40
CA PRO A 326 31.27 -30.76 -26.34
C PRO A 326 30.20 -30.06 -25.52
N VAL A 327 28.96 -30.11 -26.03
CA VAL A 327 27.75 -29.72 -25.33
C VAL A 327 27.06 -30.99 -24.85
N PHE A 328 26.93 -31.11 -23.55
CA PHE A 328 26.35 -32.24 -22.85
C PHE A 328 24.85 -32.03 -22.60
N GLU A 329 24.08 -33.11 -22.55
CA GLU A 329 22.67 -33.08 -22.16
C GLU A 329 22.49 -32.71 -20.67
N ARG A 330 23.44 -33.11 -19.83
CA ARG A 330 23.47 -32.87 -18.38
C ARG A 330 24.82 -32.27 -17.98
N PRO A 331 24.92 -31.54 -16.86
CA PRO A 331 26.20 -31.01 -16.35
C PRO A 331 27.05 -32.14 -15.72
N ASP A 332 27.51 -33.06 -16.56
CA ASP A 332 28.35 -34.21 -16.24
C ASP A 332 29.19 -34.56 -17.48
N GLN A 333 30.51 -34.70 -17.33
CA GLN A 333 31.41 -35.07 -18.44
C GLN A 333 31.11 -36.45 -19.03
N ASN A 334 30.44 -37.33 -18.27
CA ASN A 334 30.02 -38.65 -18.73
C ASN A 334 28.64 -38.64 -19.41
N SER A 335 27.98 -37.48 -19.49
CA SER A 335 26.69 -37.32 -20.14
C SER A 335 26.82 -37.46 -21.66
N GLN A 336 25.69 -37.75 -22.31
CA GLN A 336 25.62 -37.79 -23.77
C GLN A 336 25.95 -36.42 -24.35
N VAL A 337 26.90 -36.40 -25.30
CA VAL A 337 27.20 -35.22 -26.10
C VAL A 337 26.09 -35.05 -27.12
N ILE A 338 25.34 -33.96 -27.01
CA ILE A 338 24.20 -33.64 -27.89
C ILE A 338 24.59 -32.68 -29.02
N HIS A 339 25.67 -31.93 -28.84
CA HIS A 339 26.18 -30.99 -29.84
C HIS A 339 27.68 -30.74 -29.62
N VAL A 340 28.36 -30.23 -30.62
CA VAL A 340 29.73 -29.73 -30.51
C VAL A 340 29.75 -28.29 -30.99
N ILE A 341 30.40 -27.40 -30.24
CA ILE A 341 30.43 -25.98 -30.58
C ILE A 341 31.15 -25.78 -31.91
N GLN A 342 30.44 -25.20 -32.88
CA GLN A 342 30.91 -25.04 -34.25
C GLN A 342 30.40 -23.74 -34.86
N GLU A 343 31.05 -23.30 -35.94
CA GLU A 343 30.67 -22.10 -36.67
C GLU A 343 29.27 -22.23 -37.29
N GLY A 344 28.59 -21.10 -37.46
CA GLY A 344 27.23 -21.03 -38.00
C GLY A 344 26.10 -21.15 -36.97
N PHE A 345 26.40 -21.44 -35.70
CA PHE A 345 25.43 -21.48 -34.62
C PHE A 345 25.58 -20.25 -33.72
N THR A 346 24.46 -19.74 -33.18
CA THR A 346 24.49 -18.66 -32.17
C THR A 346 24.28 -19.26 -30.79
N TYR A 347 25.14 -18.92 -29.84
CA TYR A 347 25.12 -19.46 -28.48
C TYR A 347 24.79 -18.35 -27.48
N SER A 348 23.87 -18.61 -26.56
CA SER A 348 23.60 -17.72 -25.43
C SER A 348 23.87 -18.45 -24.11
N VAL A 349 24.67 -17.83 -23.24
CA VAL A 349 24.94 -18.35 -21.89
C VAL A 349 23.83 -17.88 -20.97
N ASN A 350 23.12 -18.83 -20.34
CA ASN A 350 22.00 -18.55 -19.44
C ASN A 350 22.48 -18.39 -17.99
N ASN A 351 23.24 -19.37 -17.50
CA ASN A 351 23.78 -19.39 -16.14
C ASN A 351 24.95 -20.38 -16.03
N GLN A 352 25.72 -20.26 -14.94
CA GLN A 352 26.73 -21.23 -14.54
C GLN A 352 26.13 -22.18 -13.50
N VAL A 353 26.35 -23.47 -13.66
CA VAL A 353 25.89 -24.52 -12.75
C VAL A 353 27.06 -25.39 -12.32
N THR A 354 27.00 -25.93 -11.11
CA THR A 354 27.94 -26.97 -10.67
C THR A 354 27.57 -28.30 -11.33
N GLY A 355 28.58 -29.09 -11.67
CA GLY A 355 28.40 -30.45 -12.14
C GLY A 355 27.86 -31.38 -11.04
N PHE A 356 27.56 -32.62 -11.43
CA PHE A 356 27.30 -33.68 -10.46
C PHE A 356 28.57 -34.06 -9.67
N ASP A 357 29.74 -33.85 -10.27
CA ASP A 357 31.01 -33.74 -9.52
C ASP A 357 31.16 -32.28 -9.02
N PRO A 358 31.25 -32.04 -7.70
CA PRO A 358 31.47 -30.70 -7.14
C PRO A 358 32.73 -30.00 -7.64
N ALA A 359 33.71 -30.74 -8.19
CA ALA A 359 34.92 -30.18 -8.78
C ALA A 359 34.69 -29.57 -10.18
N GLU A 360 33.52 -29.82 -10.79
CA GLU A 360 33.21 -29.38 -12.14
C GLU A 360 32.22 -28.22 -12.15
N THR A 361 32.42 -27.31 -13.09
CA THR A 361 31.49 -26.22 -13.39
C THR A 361 31.10 -26.27 -14.85
N PHE A 362 29.85 -25.96 -15.16
CA PHE A 362 29.30 -25.94 -16.51
C PHE A 362 28.58 -24.62 -16.78
N LEU A 363 28.62 -24.18 -18.02
CA LEU A 363 27.78 -23.13 -18.59
C LEU A 363 26.54 -23.78 -19.20
N ASN A 364 25.36 -23.40 -18.69
CA ASN A 364 24.10 -23.69 -19.35
C ASN A 364 23.93 -22.75 -20.55
N ILE A 365 23.86 -23.33 -21.74
CA ILE A 365 23.77 -22.59 -22.99
C ILE A 365 22.49 -22.92 -23.75
N THR A 366 21.96 -21.93 -24.45
CA THR A 366 20.95 -22.14 -25.50
C THR A 366 21.65 -22.06 -26.85
N VAL A 367 21.49 -23.11 -27.64
CA VAL A 367 22.03 -23.23 -28.99
C VAL A 367 20.95 -22.84 -29.99
N HIS A 368 21.23 -21.79 -30.78
CA HIS A 368 20.39 -21.35 -31.88
C HIS A 368 21.00 -21.84 -33.20
N PRO A 369 20.37 -22.82 -33.86
CA PRO A 369 20.83 -23.31 -35.15
C PRO A 369 20.78 -22.21 -36.24
N PRO A 370 21.66 -22.29 -37.25
CA PRO A 370 21.61 -21.37 -38.39
C PRO A 370 20.24 -21.43 -39.04
N ARG A 371 19.64 -20.27 -39.28
CA ARG A 371 18.43 -20.18 -40.09
C ARG A 371 18.83 -20.00 -41.56
N PRO A 372 18.40 -20.88 -42.47
CA PRO A 372 18.43 -20.57 -43.90
C PRO A 372 17.66 -19.29 -44.18
N ASP A 373 18.18 -18.43 -45.06
CA ASP A 373 17.58 -17.12 -45.38
C ASP A 373 16.14 -17.20 -45.91
N ASP A 374 15.72 -18.36 -46.44
CA ASP A 374 14.40 -18.59 -47.05
C ASP A 374 13.38 -19.30 -46.13
N THR A 375 13.69 -19.53 -44.85
CA THR A 375 12.77 -20.25 -43.94
C THR A 375 11.73 -19.32 -43.30
N PRO A 376 10.41 -19.60 -43.43
CA PRO A 376 9.36 -18.79 -42.81
C PRO A 376 9.50 -18.66 -41.28
N PRO A 377 9.06 -17.55 -40.67
CA PRO A 377 9.04 -17.41 -39.22
C PRO A 377 8.18 -18.50 -38.57
N GLY A 378 8.81 -19.41 -37.81
CA GLY A 378 8.13 -20.53 -37.13
C GLY A 378 8.41 -21.91 -37.72
N GLU A 379 9.01 -21.98 -38.90
CA GLU A 379 9.46 -23.23 -39.54
C GLU A 379 10.98 -23.25 -39.56
N GLY A 380 11.60 -23.78 -38.50
CA GLY A 380 13.04 -23.92 -38.40
C GLY A 380 13.42 -24.81 -37.22
N PRO A 381 14.65 -25.33 -37.17
CA PRO A 381 15.11 -26.13 -36.06
C PRO A 381 14.98 -25.33 -34.76
N TRP A 382 14.26 -25.91 -33.79
CA TRP A 382 14.01 -25.27 -32.50
C TRP A 382 15.34 -25.09 -31.75
N PRO A 383 15.50 -23.98 -31.00
CA PRO A 383 16.64 -23.85 -30.11
C PRO A 383 16.61 -24.99 -29.10
N PHE A 384 17.79 -25.51 -28.76
CA PHE A 384 17.94 -26.55 -27.75
C PHE A 384 18.92 -26.09 -26.67
N HIS A 385 18.79 -26.71 -25.50
CA HIS A 385 19.60 -26.38 -24.33
C HIS A 385 20.64 -27.46 -24.07
N GLY A 386 21.79 -27.06 -23.53
CA GLY A 386 22.84 -27.98 -23.14
C GLY A 386 23.87 -27.35 -22.23
N PHE A 387 24.86 -28.14 -21.82
CA PHE A 387 25.86 -27.76 -20.84
C PHE A 387 27.26 -27.88 -21.44
N VAL A 388 28.09 -26.86 -21.25
CA VAL A 388 29.49 -26.86 -21.69
C VAL A 388 30.37 -26.68 -20.47
N ILE A 389 31.47 -27.41 -20.37
CA ILE A 389 32.36 -27.29 -19.23
C ILE A 389 32.93 -25.86 -19.14
N ASP A 390 32.83 -25.26 -17.96
CA ASP A 390 33.37 -23.95 -17.65
C ASP A 390 34.79 -24.15 -17.11
N HIS A 391 35.78 -23.91 -17.95
CA HIS A 391 37.19 -24.04 -17.58
C HIS A 391 37.71 -22.89 -16.71
N GLY A 392 36.85 -21.93 -16.33
CA GLY A 392 37.27 -20.70 -15.67
C GLY A 392 38.05 -19.76 -16.61
N PRO A 393 38.31 -18.52 -16.17
CA PRO A 393 39.19 -17.59 -16.88
C PRO A 393 40.66 -18.02 -16.88
#